data_AF-A0A520IHQ9-F1
#
_entry.id   AF-A0A520IHQ9-F1
#
_cell.length_a   1.000
_cell.length_b   1.000
_cell.length_c   1.000
_cell.angle_alpha   90.00
_cell.angle_beta   90.00
_cell.angle_gamma   90.00
#
_symmetry.space_group_name_H-M   'P 1'
#
loop_
_entity.id
_entity.type
_entity.pdbx_description
1 polymer ?
#
loop_
_entity_poly.entity_id
_entity_poly.type
_entity_poly.pdbx_seq_one_letter_code
_entity_poly.pdbx_strand_id
1 'polypeptide(L)'
;LKAASDSHGRVRLEAIVTASWLPKAKGMEILDEATKHSIDDWMQDAYRMAVAHLDGRAIAEKRTERVATGLSGADRALFLKGKTIYAKEGYCITCHQPDGKGLPAAGFPPLAQTKWVTGSEDRLVSVILKGLHGPMTVNGTKYAGQVPMTPFGGMLKDEEIAAIATYVRNSFGNKAPAVSPQKVKAVRAATKNKTGFYAPADLLKLYPLEK
;
A
#
# COMPACT_ATOMS: atom_id res chain seq x y z
N LEU A 1 40.24 15.41 11.45
CA LEU A 1 40.38 16.68 10.71
C LEU A 1 41.05 16.49 9.35
N LYS A 2 42.33 16.12 9.26
CA LYS A 2 43.02 15.95 7.94
C LYS A 2 42.29 15.06 6.92
N ALA A 3 41.71 13.95 7.35
CA ALA A 3 40.92 13.08 6.48
C ALA A 3 39.56 13.69 6.06
N ALA A 4 38.96 14.54 6.90
CA ALA A 4 37.71 15.24 6.59
C ALA A 4 37.94 16.40 5.60
N SER A 5 39.11 17.03 5.63
CA SER A 5 39.51 18.08 4.69
C SER A 5 40.20 17.53 3.43
N ASP A 6 40.16 16.22 3.18
CA ASP A 6 40.84 15.61 2.04
C ASP A 6 40.11 15.97 0.73
N SER A 7 40.84 16.15 -0.37
CA SER A 7 40.23 16.47 -1.66
C SER A 7 39.43 15.29 -2.24
N HIS A 8 39.76 14.06 -1.86
CA HIS A 8 39.07 12.85 -2.32
C HIS A 8 37.83 12.54 -1.47
N GLY A 9 36.65 12.47 -2.12
CA GLY A 9 35.38 12.18 -1.45
C GLY A 9 35.35 10.87 -0.66
N ARG A 10 36.08 9.84 -1.11
CA ARG A 10 36.18 8.55 -0.38
C ARG A 10 36.90 8.67 0.96
N VAL A 11 37.96 9.47 1.03
CA VAL A 11 38.69 9.71 2.30
C VAL A 11 37.81 10.51 3.26
N ARG A 12 37.06 11.49 2.74
CA ARG A 12 36.06 12.22 3.52
C ARG A 12 34.92 11.32 3.99
N LEU A 13 34.45 10.39 3.17
CA LEU A 13 33.40 9.43 3.58
C LEU A 13 33.85 8.63 4.79
N GLU A 14 35.07 8.07 4.77
CA GLU A 14 35.62 7.33 5.91
C GLU A 14 35.67 8.19 7.17
N ALA A 15 36.06 9.47 7.04
CA ALA A 15 36.06 10.42 8.14
C ALA A 15 34.62 10.70 8.67
N ILE A 16 33.63 10.84 7.79
CA ILE A 16 32.23 11.05 8.14
C ILE A 16 31.64 9.84 8.87
N VAL A 17 31.90 8.63 8.35
CA VAL A 17 31.44 7.39 9.00
C VAL A 17 32.10 7.23 10.36
N THR A 18 33.41 7.47 10.45
CA THR A 18 34.15 7.44 11.72
C THR A 18 33.59 8.46 12.74
N ALA A 19 33.24 9.67 12.29
CA ALA A 19 32.70 10.72 13.14
C ALA A 19 31.45 10.29 13.90
N SER A 20 30.61 9.44 13.30
CA SER A 20 29.39 8.92 13.94
C SER A 20 29.66 8.07 15.19
N TRP A 21 30.87 7.53 15.37
CA TRP A 21 31.25 6.70 16.52
C TRP A 21 32.03 7.45 17.60
N LEU A 22 32.22 8.76 17.42
CA LEU A 22 32.96 9.61 18.35
C LEU A 22 32.02 10.38 19.29
N PRO A 23 32.53 10.89 20.43
CA PRO A 23 31.77 11.80 21.28
C PRO A 23 31.23 12.98 20.47
N LYS A 24 29.99 13.40 20.76
CA LYS A 24 29.23 14.40 19.98
C LYS A 24 30.08 15.60 19.52
N ALA A 25 30.76 16.28 20.46
CA ALA A 25 31.56 17.46 20.16
C ALA A 25 32.63 17.19 19.09
N LYS A 26 33.34 16.06 19.20
CA LYS A 26 34.42 15.68 18.29
C LYS A 26 33.90 15.11 16.96
N GLY A 27 32.79 14.39 17.00
CA GLY A 27 32.11 13.92 15.80
C GLY A 27 31.62 15.10 14.93
N MET A 28 30.93 16.06 15.55
CA MET A 28 30.40 17.24 14.85
C MET A 28 31.51 18.09 14.24
N GLU A 29 32.63 18.29 14.95
CA GLU A 29 33.80 18.99 14.41
C GLU A 29 34.35 18.36 13.12
N ILE A 30 34.37 17.02 13.05
CA ILE A 30 34.82 16.29 11.86
C ILE A 30 33.80 16.40 10.72
N LEU A 31 32.50 16.39 11.03
CA LEU A 31 31.43 16.57 10.05
C LEU A 31 31.46 17.98 9.45
N ASP A 32 31.61 19.01 10.27
CA ASP A 32 31.72 20.40 9.83
C ASP A 32 32.93 20.58 8.91
N GLU A 33 34.08 20.00 9.26
CA GLU A 33 35.27 20.01 8.41
C GLU A 33 35.01 19.35 7.05
N ALA A 34 34.29 18.21 7.02
CA ALA A 34 33.98 17.51 5.79
C ALA A 34 33.06 18.31 4.84
N THR A 35 32.15 19.12 5.41
CA THR A 35 31.23 19.97 4.62
C THR A 35 31.87 21.21 4.03
N LYS A 36 33.13 21.52 4.37
CA LYS A 36 33.91 22.56 3.66
C LYS A 36 34.17 22.18 2.20
N HIS A 37 34.05 20.89 1.87
CA HIS A 37 33.95 20.39 0.51
C HIS A 37 32.50 19.98 0.21
N SER A 38 32.11 20.02 -1.06
CA SER A 38 30.81 19.45 -1.48
C SER A 38 30.74 17.97 -1.11
N ILE A 39 29.66 17.60 -0.44
CA ILE A 39 29.33 16.20 -0.16
C ILE A 39 28.71 15.61 -1.43
N ASP A 40 29.42 14.66 -2.05
CA ASP A 40 28.94 13.99 -3.25
C ASP A 40 27.60 13.27 -2.98
N ASP A 41 26.77 13.11 -4.02
CA ASP A 41 25.43 12.51 -3.90
C ASP A 41 25.43 11.15 -3.17
N TRP A 42 26.44 10.32 -3.43
CA TRP A 42 26.60 9.00 -2.84
C TRP A 42 27.07 9.02 -1.37
N MET A 43 27.52 10.17 -0.86
CA MET A 43 27.93 10.37 0.54
C MET A 43 26.82 10.99 1.40
N GLN A 44 25.77 11.55 0.78
CA GLN A 44 24.70 12.29 1.46
C GLN A 44 23.96 11.47 2.52
N ASP A 45 23.75 10.17 2.30
CA ASP A 45 23.12 9.29 3.29
C ASP A 45 24.02 9.07 4.50
N ALA A 46 25.30 8.77 4.29
CA ALA A 46 26.26 8.58 5.37
C ALA A 46 26.43 9.85 6.22
N TYR A 47 26.51 11.02 5.58
CA TYR A 47 26.59 12.31 6.26
C TYR A 47 25.34 12.58 7.11
N ARG A 48 24.14 12.47 6.52
CA ARG A 48 22.88 12.66 7.26
C ARG A 48 22.80 11.72 8.45
N MET A 49 23.20 10.46 8.27
CA MET A 49 23.15 9.46 9.32
C MET A 49 24.12 9.77 10.46
N ALA A 50 25.33 10.21 10.15
CA ALA A 50 26.29 10.64 11.16
C ALA A 50 25.78 11.83 11.97
N VAL A 51 25.21 12.87 11.32
CA VAL A 51 24.60 14.02 12.00
C VAL A 51 23.46 13.57 12.91
N ALA A 52 22.53 12.77 12.39
CA ALA A 52 21.37 12.34 13.16
C ALA A 52 21.76 11.48 14.37
N HIS A 53 22.73 10.58 14.21
CA HIS A 53 23.25 9.78 15.32
C HIS A 53 23.86 10.65 16.42
N LEU A 54 24.73 11.61 16.06
CA LEU A 54 25.38 12.52 17.02
C LEU A 54 24.39 13.49 17.69
N ASP A 55 23.31 13.84 17.00
CA ASP A 55 22.22 14.67 17.55
C ASP A 55 21.15 13.86 18.32
N GLY A 56 21.30 12.53 18.42
CA GLY A 56 20.32 11.67 19.10
C GLY A 56 18.96 11.63 18.40
N ARG A 57 18.90 11.94 17.10
CA ARG A 57 17.67 11.93 16.28
C ARG A 57 17.58 10.62 15.52
N ALA A 58 16.38 10.04 15.47
CA ALA A 58 16.10 8.97 14.52
C ALA A 58 15.93 9.54 13.11
N ILE A 59 16.59 8.95 12.11
CA ILE A 59 16.21 9.19 10.71
C ILE A 59 15.05 8.27 10.37
N ALA A 60 13.94 8.86 9.95
CA ALA A 60 12.84 8.10 9.36
C ALA A 60 13.38 7.35 8.13
N GLU A 61 13.44 6.02 8.21
CA GLU A 61 13.82 5.16 7.09
C GLU A 61 12.86 5.48 5.94
N LYS A 62 13.35 6.17 4.90
CA LYS A 62 12.57 6.33 3.67
C LYS A 62 12.67 5.01 2.91
N ARG A 63 12.02 3.98 3.44
CA ARG A 63 11.83 2.70 2.77
C ARG A 63 10.95 2.96 1.56
N THR A 64 11.56 3.33 0.44
CA THR A 64 10.97 3.07 -0.85
C THR A 64 10.97 1.56 -1.03
N GLU A 65 9.99 0.88 -0.42
CA GLU A 65 9.64 -0.46 -0.86
C GLU A 65 9.45 -0.36 -2.37
N ARG A 66 10.31 -1.04 -3.14
CA ARG A 66 10.09 -1.22 -4.56
C ARG A 66 8.84 -2.08 -4.70
N VAL A 67 7.67 -1.44 -4.72
CA VAL A 67 6.42 -2.15 -4.94
C VAL A 67 6.42 -2.59 -6.39
N ALA A 68 6.66 -3.89 -6.61
CA ALA A 68 6.65 -4.49 -7.93
C ALA A 68 5.22 -4.43 -8.48
N THR A 69 5.00 -3.55 -9.45
CA THR A 69 3.75 -3.43 -10.20
C THR A 69 4.08 -3.12 -11.65
N GLY A 70 3.33 -3.73 -12.57
CA GLY A 70 3.39 -3.42 -13.99
C GLY A 70 2.68 -2.11 -14.36
N LEU A 71 2.00 -1.47 -13.41
CA LEU A 71 1.30 -0.21 -13.61
C LEU A 71 2.27 0.98 -13.65
N SER A 72 1.94 1.96 -14.49
CA SER A 72 2.69 3.21 -14.68
C SER A 72 1.77 4.43 -14.52
N GLY A 73 2.35 5.63 -14.47
CA GLY A 73 1.60 6.88 -14.45
C GLY A 73 0.55 6.98 -13.32
N ALA A 74 -0.65 7.43 -13.68
CA ALA A 74 -1.76 7.62 -12.75
C ALA A 74 -2.22 6.30 -12.08
N ASP A 75 -2.20 5.18 -12.80
CA ASP A 75 -2.60 3.87 -12.27
C ASP A 75 -1.62 3.38 -11.20
N ARG A 76 -0.31 3.68 -11.37
CA ARG A 76 0.69 3.41 -10.33
C ARG A 76 0.42 4.23 -9.07
N ALA A 77 0.06 5.51 -9.23
CA ALA A 77 -0.28 6.36 -8.09
C ALA A 77 -1.53 5.84 -7.34
N LEU A 78 -2.57 5.45 -8.08
CA LEU A 78 -3.76 4.81 -7.50
C LEU A 78 -3.41 3.51 -6.78
N PHE A 79 -2.57 2.67 -7.38
CA PHE A 79 -2.12 1.41 -6.78
C PHE A 79 -1.37 1.63 -5.45
N LEU A 80 -0.45 2.59 -5.38
CA LEU A 80 0.29 2.91 -4.15
C LEU A 80 -0.62 3.48 -3.05
N LYS A 81 -1.58 4.35 -3.43
CA LYS A 81 -2.60 4.86 -2.52
C LYS A 81 -3.49 3.73 -2.01
N GLY A 82 -3.89 2.82 -2.89
CA GLY A 82 -4.69 1.63 -2.57
C GLY A 82 -3.99 0.71 -1.59
N LYS A 83 -2.69 0.44 -1.79
CA LYS A 83 -1.85 -0.32 -0.85
C LYS A 83 -1.89 0.28 0.56
N THR A 84 -1.73 1.60 0.64
CA THR A 84 -1.73 2.32 1.92
C THR A 84 -3.07 2.18 2.63
N ILE A 85 -4.19 2.32 1.90
CA ILE A 85 -5.52 2.19 2.50
C ILE A 85 -5.84 0.74 2.87
N TYR A 86 -5.46 -0.22 2.03
CA TYR A 86 -5.63 -1.65 2.30
C TYR A 86 -4.98 -2.04 3.63
N ALA A 87 -3.77 -1.54 3.89
CA ALA A 87 -2.96 -1.82 5.07
C ALA A 87 -3.43 -1.11 6.35
N LYS A 88 -4.45 -0.24 6.30
CA LYS A 88 -4.99 0.41 7.51
C LYS A 88 -5.67 -0.62 8.42
N GLU A 89 -5.39 -0.54 9.70
CA GLU A 89 -6.07 -1.34 10.72
C GLU A 89 -7.58 -1.06 10.70
N GLY A 90 -8.39 -2.10 10.77
CA GLY A 90 -9.85 -2.02 10.67
C GLY A 90 -10.38 -1.90 9.25
N TYR A 91 -9.51 -1.89 8.23
CA TYR A 91 -9.88 -1.91 6.82
C TYR A 91 -9.71 -3.32 6.23
N CYS A 92 -9.16 -3.42 5.02
CA CYS A 92 -9.15 -4.63 4.23
C CYS A 92 -8.20 -5.70 4.79
N ILE A 93 -7.01 -5.27 5.25
CA ILE A 93 -5.95 -6.16 5.72
C ILE A 93 -6.36 -7.00 6.93
N THR A 94 -7.21 -6.46 7.81
CA THR A 94 -7.66 -7.15 9.03
C THR A 94 -8.37 -8.47 8.72
N CYS A 95 -9.17 -8.51 7.65
CA CYS A 95 -9.92 -9.71 7.26
C CYS A 95 -9.25 -10.48 6.12
N HIS A 96 -8.76 -9.78 5.10
CA HIS A 96 -8.22 -10.40 3.89
C HIS A 96 -6.71 -10.71 3.95
N GLN A 97 -6.06 -10.34 5.04
CA GLN A 97 -4.64 -10.62 5.35
C GLN A 97 -3.64 -9.90 4.42
N PRO A 98 -2.36 -9.77 4.83
CA PRO A 98 -1.34 -9.11 4.01
C PRO A 98 -1.08 -9.79 2.66
N ASP A 99 -1.31 -11.10 2.55
CA ASP A 99 -1.11 -11.88 1.32
C ASP A 99 -2.39 -12.04 0.48
N GLY A 100 -3.50 -11.45 0.92
CA GLY A 100 -4.78 -11.49 0.22
C GLY A 100 -5.46 -12.86 0.22
N LYS A 101 -4.97 -13.84 1.00
CA LYS A 101 -5.59 -15.18 1.07
C LYS A 101 -6.76 -15.26 2.03
N GLY A 102 -7.01 -14.21 2.81
CA GLY A 102 -8.01 -14.23 3.87
C GLY A 102 -7.70 -15.27 4.94
N LEU A 103 -8.74 -15.68 5.66
CA LEU A 103 -8.68 -16.73 6.68
C LEU A 103 -9.92 -17.62 6.51
N PRO A 104 -9.85 -18.66 5.65
CA PRO A 104 -11.01 -19.50 5.35
C PRO A 104 -11.66 -20.14 6.58
N ALA A 105 -10.86 -20.55 7.57
CA ALA A 105 -11.34 -21.10 8.83
C ALA A 105 -12.16 -20.10 9.67
N ALA A 106 -11.89 -18.80 9.55
CA ALA A 106 -12.65 -17.73 10.20
C ALA A 106 -13.76 -17.15 9.29
N GLY A 107 -13.96 -17.72 8.10
CA GLY A 107 -14.98 -17.28 7.15
C GLY A 107 -14.58 -16.05 6.31
N PHE A 108 -13.31 -15.64 6.31
CA PHE A 108 -12.83 -14.53 5.48
C PHE A 108 -12.31 -15.06 4.13
N PRO A 109 -12.97 -14.73 3.00
CA PRO A 109 -12.58 -15.25 1.69
C PRO A 109 -11.29 -14.62 1.15
N PRO A 110 -10.57 -15.31 0.26
CA PRO A 110 -9.41 -14.76 -0.43
C PRO A 110 -9.82 -13.69 -1.43
N LEU A 111 -8.93 -12.71 -1.60
CA LEU A 111 -8.91 -11.77 -2.74
C LEU A 111 -7.94 -12.23 -3.83
N ALA A 112 -6.98 -13.09 -3.48
CA ALA A 112 -5.99 -13.65 -4.39
C ALA A 112 -6.64 -14.58 -5.43
N GLN A 113 -6.39 -14.29 -6.71
CA GLN A 113 -6.75 -15.11 -7.86
C GLN A 113 -8.23 -15.53 -7.90
N THR A 114 -9.13 -14.57 -7.63
CA THR A 114 -10.58 -14.81 -7.66
C THR A 114 -11.27 -13.97 -8.74
N LYS A 115 -12.28 -14.56 -9.38
CA LYS A 115 -13.16 -13.84 -10.33
C LYS A 115 -13.98 -12.75 -9.65
N TRP A 116 -14.20 -12.84 -8.34
CA TRP A 116 -14.81 -11.77 -7.55
C TRP A 116 -14.00 -10.47 -7.60
N VAL A 117 -12.67 -10.57 -7.72
CA VAL A 117 -11.76 -9.42 -7.82
C VAL A 117 -11.40 -9.07 -9.26
N THR A 118 -11.00 -10.05 -10.08
CA THR A 118 -10.47 -9.80 -11.44
C THR A 118 -11.54 -9.63 -12.51
N GLY A 119 -12.77 -10.02 -12.21
CA GLY A 119 -13.91 -9.90 -13.12
C GLY A 119 -14.52 -8.50 -13.19
N SER A 120 -15.84 -8.43 -13.14
CA SER A 120 -16.65 -7.22 -13.20
C SER A 120 -16.22 -6.18 -12.17
N GLU A 121 -15.85 -5.00 -12.66
CA GLU A 121 -15.55 -3.84 -11.82
C GLU A 121 -16.78 -3.37 -11.07
N ASP A 122 -17.96 -3.42 -11.69
CA ASP A 122 -19.21 -3.04 -11.03
C ASP A 122 -19.51 -3.93 -9.83
N ARG A 123 -19.25 -5.24 -9.96
CA ARG A 123 -19.39 -6.18 -8.85
C ARG A 123 -18.44 -5.84 -7.71
N LEU A 124 -17.14 -5.74 -7.99
CA LEU A 124 -16.12 -5.44 -6.98
C LEU A 124 -16.40 -4.11 -6.27
N VAL A 125 -16.71 -3.06 -7.03
CA VAL A 125 -17.00 -1.74 -6.48
C VAL A 125 -18.30 -1.75 -5.66
N SER A 126 -19.34 -2.47 -6.10
CA SER A 126 -20.58 -2.61 -5.34
C SER A 126 -20.36 -3.29 -3.99
N VAL A 127 -19.51 -4.34 -3.96
CA VAL A 127 -19.10 -5.00 -2.72
C VAL A 127 -18.40 -4.01 -1.79
N ILE A 128 -17.42 -3.24 -2.29
CA ILE A 128 -16.69 -2.26 -1.46
C ILE A 128 -17.64 -1.16 -0.92
N LEU A 129 -18.57 -0.68 -1.75
CA LEU A 129 -19.47 0.41 -1.38
C LEU A 129 -20.54 -0.01 -0.37
N LYS A 130 -21.16 -1.17 -0.56
CA LYS A 130 -22.39 -1.57 0.14
C LYS A 130 -22.25 -2.82 1.00
N GLY A 131 -21.09 -3.46 0.95
CA GLY A 131 -20.84 -4.67 1.70
C GLY A 131 -21.49 -5.90 1.09
N LEU A 132 -21.18 -7.06 1.64
CA LEU A 132 -21.67 -8.36 1.21
C LEU A 132 -21.99 -9.23 2.43
N HIS A 133 -23.12 -9.92 2.44
CA HIS A 133 -23.52 -10.79 3.56
C HIS A 133 -24.32 -12.00 3.05
N GLY A 134 -24.05 -13.18 3.61
CA GLY A 134 -24.70 -14.43 3.21
C GLY A 134 -23.78 -15.38 2.44
N PRO A 135 -24.30 -16.58 2.10
CA PRO A 135 -23.48 -17.68 1.62
C PRO A 135 -22.89 -17.43 0.24
N MET A 136 -21.63 -17.81 0.04
CA MET A 136 -20.95 -17.69 -1.25
C MET A 136 -19.92 -18.80 -1.47
N THR A 137 -19.55 -18.98 -2.73
CA THR A 137 -18.44 -19.86 -3.12
C THR A 137 -17.33 -19.02 -3.75
N VAL A 138 -16.11 -19.19 -3.25
CA VAL A 138 -14.91 -18.55 -3.80
C VAL A 138 -13.87 -19.63 -4.04
N ASN A 139 -13.43 -19.77 -5.29
CA ASN A 139 -12.46 -20.78 -5.73
C ASN A 139 -12.80 -22.20 -5.22
N GLY A 140 -14.07 -22.60 -5.34
CA GLY A 140 -14.56 -23.92 -4.90
C GLY A 140 -14.80 -24.07 -3.39
N THR A 141 -14.31 -23.15 -2.56
CA THR A 141 -14.55 -23.16 -1.11
C THR A 141 -15.88 -22.47 -0.78
N LYS A 142 -16.70 -23.13 0.03
CA LYS A 142 -17.98 -22.59 0.51
C LYS A 142 -17.77 -21.76 1.76
N TYR A 143 -18.33 -20.56 1.77
CA TYR A 143 -18.35 -19.65 2.91
C TYR A 143 -19.81 -19.51 3.35
N ALA A 144 -20.09 -19.77 4.62
CA ALA A 144 -21.43 -19.58 5.18
C ALA A 144 -21.85 -18.09 5.21
N GLY A 145 -20.88 -17.18 5.19
CA GLY A 145 -21.11 -15.73 5.13
C GLY A 145 -21.70 -15.16 6.41
N GLN A 146 -21.40 -15.76 7.56
CA GLN A 146 -21.85 -15.31 8.89
C GLN A 146 -21.23 -13.97 9.30
N VAL A 147 -20.01 -13.70 8.85
CA VAL A 147 -19.34 -12.43 9.05
C VAL A 147 -19.61 -11.55 7.83
N PRO A 148 -20.30 -10.40 7.98
CA PRO A 148 -20.56 -9.51 6.88
C PRO A 148 -19.27 -8.80 6.44
N MET A 149 -19.13 -8.59 5.13
CA MET A 149 -18.13 -7.70 4.58
C MET A 149 -18.64 -6.25 4.73
N THR A 150 -17.95 -5.46 5.55
CA THR A 150 -18.33 -4.10 5.94
C THR A 150 -18.42 -3.15 4.73
N PRO A 151 -19.48 -2.32 4.63
CA PRO A 151 -19.58 -1.28 3.60
C PRO A 151 -18.61 -0.12 3.88
N PHE A 152 -17.75 0.20 2.92
CA PHE A 152 -16.84 1.34 3.00
C PHE A 152 -17.36 2.59 2.26
N GLY A 153 -18.54 2.52 1.63
CA GLY A 153 -19.09 3.64 0.87
C GLY A 153 -19.34 4.91 1.71
N GLY A 154 -19.65 4.78 3.00
CA GLY A 154 -19.79 5.95 3.90
C GLY A 154 -18.46 6.52 4.41
N MET A 155 -17.37 5.76 4.31
CA MET A 155 -16.07 6.09 4.91
C MET A 155 -15.04 6.55 3.89
N LEU A 156 -15.15 6.07 2.64
CA LEU A 156 -14.16 6.30 1.59
C LEU A 156 -14.76 7.05 0.39
N LYS A 157 -13.97 7.99 -0.15
CA LYS A 157 -14.28 8.73 -1.37
C LYS A 157 -14.09 7.85 -2.61
N ASP A 158 -14.62 8.29 -3.74
CA ASP A 158 -14.57 7.55 -5.02
C ASP A 158 -13.14 7.20 -5.44
N GLU A 159 -12.22 8.16 -5.29
CA GLU A 159 -10.82 7.98 -5.61
C GLU A 159 -10.13 6.95 -4.70
N GLU A 160 -10.52 6.88 -3.42
CA GLU A 160 -9.95 5.94 -2.45
C GLU A 160 -10.45 4.52 -2.71
N ILE A 161 -11.73 4.36 -3.06
CA ILE A 161 -12.29 3.06 -3.46
C ILE A 161 -11.68 2.60 -4.79
N ALA A 162 -11.50 3.51 -5.75
CA ALA A 162 -10.81 3.22 -7.02
C ALA A 162 -9.38 2.76 -6.78
N ALA A 163 -8.67 3.42 -5.85
CA ALA A 163 -7.33 3.05 -5.44
C ALA A 163 -7.27 1.64 -4.83
N ILE A 164 -8.14 1.31 -3.87
CA ILE A 164 -8.20 -0.04 -3.27
C ILE A 164 -8.55 -1.09 -4.33
N ALA A 165 -9.58 -0.85 -5.14
CA ALA A 165 -10.01 -1.77 -6.19
C ALA A 165 -8.87 -2.05 -7.18
N THR A 166 -8.12 -1.01 -7.58
CA THR A 166 -6.93 -1.12 -8.42
C THR A 166 -5.82 -1.93 -7.74
N TYR A 167 -5.57 -1.66 -6.45
CA TYR A 167 -4.57 -2.39 -5.67
C TYR A 167 -4.88 -3.88 -5.59
N VAL A 168 -6.09 -4.27 -5.21
CA VAL A 168 -6.45 -5.69 -5.07
C VAL A 168 -6.48 -6.43 -6.41
N ARG A 169 -6.84 -5.74 -7.51
CA ARG A 169 -6.83 -6.26 -8.89
C ARG A 169 -5.43 -6.47 -9.48
N ASN A 170 -4.41 -5.86 -8.87
CA ASN A 170 -3.02 -5.93 -9.33
C ASN A 170 -2.07 -6.47 -8.24
N SER A 171 -2.62 -7.09 -7.20
CA SER A 171 -1.87 -7.71 -6.09
C SER A 171 -2.21 -9.18 -5.96
N PHE A 172 -1.43 -9.92 -5.16
CA PHE A 172 -1.74 -11.32 -4.80
C PHE A 172 -1.83 -12.27 -6.01
N GLY A 173 -1.04 -11.99 -7.06
CA GLY A 173 -1.07 -12.73 -8.31
C GLY A 173 -2.22 -12.32 -9.26
N ASN A 174 -3.06 -11.36 -8.88
CA ASN A 174 -4.08 -10.79 -9.76
C ASN A 174 -3.43 -9.89 -10.82
N LYS A 175 -3.99 -9.95 -12.03
CA LYS A 175 -3.68 -9.06 -13.15
C LYS A 175 -4.99 -8.67 -13.82
N ALA A 176 -5.46 -7.45 -13.55
CA ALA A 176 -6.65 -6.91 -14.17
C ALA A 176 -6.54 -5.39 -14.30
N PRO A 177 -7.29 -4.77 -15.24
CA PRO A 177 -7.26 -3.31 -15.44
C PRO A 177 -7.51 -2.54 -14.14
N ALA A 178 -6.89 -1.36 -14.05
CA ALA A 178 -7.14 -0.42 -12.97
C ALA A 178 -8.58 0.09 -13.01
N VAL A 179 -9.16 0.36 -11.84
CA VAL A 179 -10.52 0.89 -11.72
C VAL A 179 -10.43 2.40 -11.60
N SER A 180 -11.13 3.12 -12.48
CA SER A 180 -11.11 4.58 -12.47
C SER A 180 -12.03 5.18 -11.39
N PRO A 181 -11.70 6.38 -10.86
CA PRO A 181 -12.60 7.10 -9.96
C PRO A 181 -13.98 7.39 -10.59
N GLN A 182 -14.04 7.61 -11.90
CA GLN A 182 -15.28 7.84 -12.63
C GLN A 182 -16.17 6.60 -12.63
N LYS A 183 -15.58 5.41 -12.78
CA LYS A 183 -16.30 4.13 -12.67
C LYS A 183 -16.91 3.99 -11.27
N VAL A 184 -16.14 4.29 -10.22
CA VAL A 184 -16.64 4.23 -8.85
C VAL A 184 -17.79 5.21 -8.63
N LYS A 185 -17.67 6.44 -9.12
CA LYS A 185 -18.72 7.45 -9.04
C LYS A 185 -20.02 6.98 -9.71
N ALA A 186 -19.92 6.35 -10.88
CA ALA A 186 -21.07 5.80 -11.60
C ALA A 186 -21.75 4.66 -10.81
N VAL A 187 -20.97 3.71 -10.28
CA VAL A 187 -21.51 2.61 -9.45
C VAL A 187 -22.12 3.14 -8.15
N ARG A 188 -21.51 4.14 -7.51
CA ARG A 188 -22.06 4.78 -6.32
C ARG A 188 -23.41 5.43 -6.60
N ALA A 189 -23.54 6.13 -7.72
CA ALA A 189 -24.82 6.71 -8.14
C ALA A 189 -25.87 5.62 -8.40
N ALA A 190 -25.51 4.57 -9.13
CA ALA A 190 -26.39 3.45 -9.45
C ALA A 190 -26.86 2.68 -8.20
N THR A 191 -26.01 2.61 -7.17
CA THR A 191 -26.31 1.88 -5.92
C THR A 191 -26.83 2.80 -4.80
N LYS A 192 -27.15 4.07 -5.08
CA LYS A 192 -27.58 5.05 -4.06
C LYS A 192 -28.77 4.54 -3.25
N ASN A 193 -29.76 3.95 -3.91
CA ASN A 193 -30.99 3.44 -3.30
C ASN A 193 -30.84 2.06 -2.65
N LYS A 194 -29.68 1.40 -2.81
CA LYS A 194 -29.41 0.13 -2.14
C LYS A 194 -29.16 0.37 -0.66
N THR A 195 -30.07 -0.13 0.18
CA THR A 195 -29.95 -0.19 1.64
C THR A 195 -29.47 -1.57 2.08
N GLY A 196 -28.60 -1.59 3.10
CA GLY A 196 -28.01 -2.83 3.62
C GLY A 196 -27.08 -3.58 2.65
N PHE A 197 -26.60 -4.73 3.10
CA PHE A 197 -25.64 -5.59 2.38
C PHE A 197 -26.22 -6.18 1.10
N TYR A 198 -25.37 -6.45 0.11
CA TYR A 198 -25.75 -7.36 -0.98
C TYR A 198 -25.76 -8.80 -0.49
N ALA A 199 -26.71 -9.59 -0.97
CA ALA A 199 -26.59 -11.04 -0.96
C ALA A 199 -25.73 -11.46 -2.16
N PRO A 200 -24.76 -12.40 -2.00
CA PRO A 200 -23.94 -12.89 -3.11
C PRO A 200 -24.76 -13.37 -4.31
N ALA A 201 -25.85 -14.10 -4.08
CA ALA A 201 -26.71 -14.61 -5.15
C ALA A 201 -27.34 -13.47 -5.98
N ASP A 202 -27.82 -12.41 -5.34
CA ASP A 202 -28.45 -11.29 -6.05
C ASP A 202 -27.44 -10.44 -6.79
N LEU A 203 -26.26 -10.24 -6.20
CA LEU A 203 -25.18 -9.52 -6.87
C LEU A 203 -24.68 -10.28 -8.10
N LEU A 204 -24.65 -11.62 -8.05
CA LEU A 204 -24.30 -12.46 -9.20
C LEU A 204 -25.37 -12.47 -10.30
N LYS A 205 -26.64 -12.20 -10.00
CA LYS A 205 -27.67 -12.00 -11.04
C LYS A 205 -27.43 -10.70 -11.81
N LEU A 206 -26.99 -9.65 -11.12
CA LEU A 206 -26.67 -8.35 -11.74
C LEU A 206 -25.34 -8.41 -12.49
N TYR A 207 -24.33 -9.04 -11.89
CA TYR A 207 -22.96 -9.12 -12.40
C TYR A 207 -22.44 -10.56 -12.28
N PRO A 208 -22.77 -11.44 -13.25
CA PRO A 208 -22.36 -12.84 -13.23
C PRO A 208 -20.84 -13.03 -13.20
N LEU A 209 -20.37 -14.13 -12.60
CA LEU A 209 -18.95 -14.50 -12.70
C LEU A 209 -18.59 -14.80 -14.16
N GLU A 210 -17.43 -14.33 -14.56
CA GLU A 210 -16.87 -14.55 -15.88
C GLU A 210 -16.44 -16.01 -16.02
N LYS A 211 -16.69 -16.58 -17.20
CA LYS A 211 -16.29 -17.96 -17.54
C LYS A 211 -14.77 -18.13 -17.52
#